data_AF-A0A1V4XUC6-F1
#
_entry.id   AF-A0A1V4XUC6-F1
#
_cell.length_a   1.000
_cell.length_b   1.000
_cell.length_c   1.000
_cell.angle_alpha   90.00
_cell.angle_beta   90.00
_cell.angle_gamma   90.00
#
_symmetry.space_group_name_H-M   'P 1'
#
loop_
_entity.id
_entity.type
_entity.pdbx_description
1 polymer ?
#
loop_
_entity_poly.entity_id
_entity_poly.type
_entity_poly.pdbx_seq_one_letter_code
_entity_poly.pdbx_strand_id
1 'polypeptide(L)' 'MSLVRCATCNKEIDTEYYLNKKCSKCGSWFCHDHLGQYKWQCTKCLTYTLSNIYGS' A
#
# COMPACT_ATOMS: atom_id res chain seq x y z
N MET A 1 -1.79 7.53 -14.82
CA MET A 1 -1.81 6.15 -14.33
C MET A 1 -0.41 5.61 -14.13
N SER A 2 0.07 5.61 -12.88
CA SER A 2 1.27 4.85 -12.52
C SER A 2 0.83 3.49 -11.97
N LEU A 3 1.19 2.42 -12.67
CA LEU A 3 0.92 1.04 -12.23
C LEU A 3 2.12 0.50 -11.45
N VAL A 4 1.86 -0.13 -10.31
CA VAL A 4 2.88 -0.75 -9.45
C VAL A 4 2.44 -2.13 -9.03
N ARG A 5 3.36 -2.96 -8.54
CA ARG A 5 3.03 -4.29 -8.02
C ARG A 5 2.82 -4.25 -6.51
N CYS A 6 1.76 -4.91 -6.06
CA CYS A 6 1.51 -5.11 -4.63
C CYS A 6 2.62 -5.96 -4.00
N ALA A 7 3.19 -5.49 -2.90
CA ALA A 7 4.25 -6.20 -2.19
C ALA A 7 3.79 -7.51 -1.50
N THR A 8 2.49 -7.75 -1.39
CA THR A 8 1.92 -8.98 -0.79
C THR A 8 1.56 -10.02 -1.84
N CYS A 9 0.76 -9.68 -2.84
CA CYS A 9 0.24 -10.62 -3.84
C CYS A 9 0.84 -10.46 -5.25
N ASN A 10 1.74 -9.49 -5.44
CA ASN A 10 2.41 -9.19 -6.71
C ASN A 10 1.47 -8.77 -7.87
N LYS A 11 0.18 -8.56 -7.60
CA LYS A 11 -0.81 -8.04 -8.55
C LYS A 11 -0.48 -6.59 -8.93
N GLU A 12 -0.69 -6.23 -10.19
CA GLU A 12 -0.65 -4.84 -10.64
C GLU A 12 -1.80 -4.04 -10.05
N ILE A 13 -1.48 -2.87 -9.53
CA ILE A 13 -2.42 -1.94 -8.92
C ILE A 13 -2.14 -0.51 -9.35
N ASP A 14 -3.21 0.27 -9.44
CA ASP A 14 -3.15 1.69 -9.73
C ASP A 14 -2.79 2.49 -8.47
N THR A 15 -1.72 3.27 -8.53
CA THR A 15 -1.30 4.15 -7.42
C THR A 15 -2.26 5.30 -7.18
N GLU A 16 -3.06 5.68 -8.18
CA GLU A 16 -4.06 6.76 -8.07
C GLU A 16 -5.34 6.26 -7.40
N TYR A 17 -5.52 4.94 -7.29
CA TYR A 17 -6.65 4.37 -6.58
C TYR A 17 -6.50 4.56 -5.07
N TYR A 18 -7.35 5.40 -4.49
CA TYR A 18 -7.26 5.89 -3.10
C TYR A 18 -7.25 4.79 -2.01
N LEU A 19 -7.76 3.60 -2.31
CA LEU A 19 -7.74 2.45 -1.39
C LEU A 19 -6.38 1.74 -1.35
N ASN A 20 -5.55 1.89 -2.38
CA ASN A 20 -4.20 1.35 -2.38
C ASN A 20 -3.29 2.24 -1.52
N LYS A 21 -2.40 1.60 -0.77
CA LYS A 21 -1.54 2.29 0.19
C LYS A 21 -0.07 2.03 -0.11
N LYS A 22 0.75 3.05 0.07
CA LYS A 22 2.21 3.03 0.02
C LYS A 22 2.77 3.15 1.43
N CYS A 23 3.80 2.37 1.74
CA CYS A 23 4.56 2.58 2.96
C CYS A 23 5.50 3.78 2.82
N SER A 24 5.36 4.78 3.68
CA SER A 24 6.25 5.95 3.73
C SER A 24 7.70 5.60 4.11
N LYS A 25 7.92 4.44 4.75
CA LYS A 25 9.24 4.01 5.22
C LYS A 25 10.03 3.22 4.18
N CYS A 26 9.42 2.23 3.54
CA CYS A 26 10.10 1.36 2.56
C CYS A 26 9.64 1.58 1.11
N GLY A 27 8.69 2.48 0.87
CA GLY A 27 8.16 2.78 -0.47
C GLY A 27 7.32 1.68 -1.10
N SER A 28 7.13 0.53 -0.44
CA SER A 28 6.36 -0.60 -0.97
C SER A 28 4.88 -0.26 -1.05
N TRP A 29 4.22 -0.73 -2.12
CA TRP A 29 2.79 -0.55 -2.36
C TRP A 29 1.98 -1.79 -1.99
N PHE A 30 0.78 -1.57 -1.47
CA PHE A 30 -0.12 -2.59 -0.95
C PHE A 30 -1.51 -2.36 -1.52
N CYS A 31 -2.09 -3.42 -2.07
CA CYS A 31 -3.45 -3.38 -2.60
C CYS A 31 -4.46 -3.52 -1.47
N HIS A 32 -5.62 -2.88 -1.64
CA HIS A 32 -6.64 -2.85 -0.59
C HIS A 32 -7.20 -4.22 -0.20
N ASP A 33 -7.20 -5.19 -1.12
CA ASP A 33 -7.65 -6.56 -0.88
C ASP A 33 -6.86 -7.25 0.25
N HIS A 34 -5.57 -6.91 0.39
CA HIS A 34 -4.66 -7.51 1.37
C HIS A 34 -4.30 -6.59 2.53
N LEU A 35 -4.99 -5.45 2.69
CA LEU A 35 -4.79 -4.53 3.82
C LEU A 35 -5.51 -4.98 5.10
N GLY A 36 -6.43 -5.95 5.03
CA GLY A 36 -7.01 -6.65 6.18
C GLY A 36 -7.55 -5.74 7.30
N GLN A 37 -7.41 -6.18 8.56
CA GLN A 37 -7.71 -5.38 9.77
C GLN A 37 -6.64 -4.30 10.03
N TYR A 38 -5.39 -4.55 9.61
CA TYR A 38 -4.25 -3.65 9.82
C TYR A 38 -4.03 -2.73 8.63
N LYS A 39 -5.07 -1.98 8.23
CA LYS A 39 -5.10 -1.13 7.01
C LYS A 39 -3.97 -0.10 6.89
N TRP A 40 -3.27 0.12 8.00
CA TRP A 40 -2.26 1.16 8.19
C TRP A 40 -0.86 0.60 8.45
N GLN A 41 -0.75 -0.71 8.74
CA GLN A 41 0.52 -1.34 9.10
C GLN A 41 1.18 -1.94 7.86
N CYS A 42 2.43 -1.52 7.61
CA CYS A 42 3.23 -2.14 6.57
C CYS A 42 3.75 -3.50 7.08
N THR A 43 3.43 -4.59 6.40
CA THR A 43 3.87 -5.95 6.78
C THR A 43 5.38 -6.14 6.70
N LYS A 44 6.08 -5.38 5.85
CA LYS A 44 7.55 -5.40 5.76
C LYS A 44 8.24 -4.63 6.88
N CYS A 45 7.72 -3.44 7.21
CA CYS A 45 8.31 -2.58 8.23
C CYS A 45 7.79 -2.86 9.63
N LEU A 46 6.69 -3.62 9.75
CA LEU A 46 5.90 -3.85 10.96
C LEU A 46 5.42 -2.54 11.63
N THR A 47 5.37 -1.43 10.90
CA THR A 47 5.05 -0.09 11.40
C THR A 47 3.81 0.51 10.73
N TYR A 48 3.04 1.29 11.49
CA TYR A 48 1.88 2.05 11.02
C TYR A 48 2.31 3.24 10.16
N THR A 49 2.53 2.99 8.87
CA THR A 49 3.20 3.92 7.94
C THR A 49 2.63 3.83 6.53
N LEU A 50 1.48 3.18 6.36
CA LEU A 50 0.81 3.06 5.08
C LEU A 50 -0.08 4.30 4.84
N SER A 51 0.19 5.03 3.76
CA SER A 51 -0.59 6.18 3.31
C SER A 51 -0.82 6.08 1.80
N ASN A 52 -1.85 6.73 1.28
CA ASN A 52 -2.03 6.85 -0.18
C ASN A 52 -1.32 8.12 -0.70
N ILE A 53 -1.35 8.36 -2.01
CA ILE A 53 -0.79 9.59 -2.59
C ILE A 53 -1.44 10.88 -2.06
N TYR A 54 -2.64 10.78 -1.47
CA TYR A 54 -3.39 11.90 -0.92
C TYR A 54 -3.09 12.16 0.57
N GLY A 55 -2.24 11.33 1.20
CA GLY A 55 -1.78 11.56 2.57
C GLY A 55 -2.74 11.13 3.68
N SER A 56 -3.78 10.33 3.39
CA SER A 56 -4.60 9.70 4.45
C SER A 56 -3.79 8.69 5.23
#